data_AF-A0A445KNG0-F1
#
_entry.id   AF-A0A445KNG0-F1
#
_cell.length_a   1.000
_cell.length_b   1.000
_cell.length_c   1.000
_cell.angle_alpha   90.00
_cell.angle_beta   90.00
_cell.angle_gamma   90.00
#
_symmetry.space_group_name_H-M   'P 1'
#
loop_
_entity.id
_entity.type
_entity.pdbx_description
1 polymer ?
#
loop_
_entity_poly.entity_id
_entity_poly.type
_entity_poly.pdbx_seq_one_letter_code
_entity_poly.pdbx_strand_id
1 'polypeptide(L)' 'MPSSHSATVTALAAAIGLQEGFGGPLFATALVFACIVMYDATGLRLQAGPQAEVIVGGILGLLTPIGLLRPVTKN' A
#
# COMPACT_ATOMS: atom_id res chain seq x y z
N MET A 1 -0.13 8.18 -6.19
CA MET A 1 -1.33 7.44 -6.64
C MET A 1 -2.33 7.41 -5.49
N PRO A 2 -3.49 8.07 -5.60
CA PRO A 2 -4.59 7.82 -4.68
C PRO A 2 -5.14 6.41 -4.98
N SER A 3 -5.30 5.57 -3.96
CA SER A 3 -5.88 4.24 -4.12
C SER A 3 -7.38 4.37 -4.38
N SER A 4 -7.91 3.64 -5.38
CA SER A 4 -9.36 3.54 -5.61
C SER A 4 -10.10 3.09 -4.35
N HIS A 5 -9.51 2.17 -3.58
CA HIS A 5 -10.06 1.75 -2.29
C HIS A 5 -10.12 2.90 -1.28
N SER A 6 -9.05 3.68 -1.13
CA SER A 6 -9.07 4.85 -0.24
C SER A 6 -10.10 5.89 -0.69
N ALA A 7 -10.29 6.10 -2.00
CA ALA A 7 -11.31 7.02 -2.50
C ALA A 7 -12.73 6.52 -2.18
N THR A 8 -13.01 5.24 -2.39
CA THR A 8 -14.33 4.66 -2.11
C THR A 8 -14.74 4.76 -0.63
N VAL A 9 -13.83 4.46 0.29
CA VAL A 9 -14.14 4.51 1.73
C VAL A 9 -14.26 5.94 2.25
N THR A 10 -13.48 6.88 1.69
CA THR A 10 -13.60 8.31 2.01
C THR A 10 -14.95 8.85 1.53
N ALA A 11 -15.35 8.49 0.31
CA ALA A 11 -16.65 8.88 -0.25
C ALA A 11 -17.81 8.30 0.56
N LEU A 12 -17.69 7.05 1.03
CA LEU A 12 -18.70 6.43 1.90
C LEU A 12 -18.83 7.16 3.24
N ALA A 13 -17.72 7.44 3.91
CA ALA A 13 -17.73 8.18 5.18
C ALA A 13 -18.30 9.60 5.00
N ALA A 14 -17.95 10.29 3.91
CA ALA A 14 -18.50 11.60 3.57
C ALA A 14 -20.01 11.54 3.28
N ALA A 15 -20.46 10.56 2.50
CA ALA A 15 -21.87 10.36 2.19
C ALA A 15 -22.71 10.09 3.44
N ILE A 16 -22.20 9.27 4.37
CA ILE A 16 -22.86 9.00 5.66
C ILE A 16 -22.88 10.25 6.54
N GLY A 17 -21.76 10.98 6.62
CA GLY A 17 -21.72 12.23 7.38
C GLY A 17 -22.70 13.29 6.87
N LEU A 18 -22.91 13.34 5.55
CA LEU A 18 -23.86 14.27 4.92
C LEU A 18 -25.33 13.82 5.01
N GLN A 19 -25.63 12.52 4.97
CA GLN A 19 -27.01 12.01 5.02
C GLN A 19 -27.53 11.74 6.44
N GLU A 20 -26.69 11.14 7.30
CA GLU A 20 -27.07 10.65 8.63
C GLU A 20 -26.47 11.52 9.76
N GLY A 21 -25.55 12.42 9.42
CA GLY A 21 -24.85 13.30 10.35
C GLY A 21 -23.58 12.67 10.94
N PHE A 22 -22.71 13.54 11.47
CA PHE A 22 -21.39 13.18 11.98
C PHE A 22 -21.38 12.59 13.41
N GLY A 23 -22.48 12.71 14.16
CA GLY A 23 -22.57 12.26 15.55
C GLY A 23 -23.08 10.83 15.73
N GLY A 24 -23.51 10.18 14.64
CA GLY A 24 -24.13 8.85 14.69
C GLY A 24 -23.09 7.71 14.74
N PRO A 25 -23.46 6.56 15.34
CA PRO A 25 -22.59 5.39 15.34
C PRO A 25 -22.19 4.96 13.92
N LEU A 26 -23.09 5.11 12.94
CA LEU A 26 -22.83 4.74 11.54
C LEU A 26 -21.68 5.54 10.91
N PHE A 27 -21.60 6.85 11.17
CA PHE A 27 -20.49 7.68 10.71
C PHE A 27 -19.18 7.25 11.36
N ALA A 28 -19.20 6.99 12.68
CA ALA A 28 -18.02 6.53 13.40
C ALA A 28 -17.49 5.19 12.83
N THR A 29 -18.37 4.22 12.57
CA THR A 29 -17.95 2.95 11.96
C THR A 29 -17.38 3.14 10.56
N ALA A 30 -18.02 3.97 9.73
CA ALA A 30 -17.56 4.24 8.37
C ALA A 30 -16.20 4.97 8.35
N LEU A 31 -15.98 5.90 9.28
CA LEU A 31 -14.72 6.62 9.43
C LEU A 31 -13.60 5.68 9.88
N VAL A 32 -13.84 4.83 10.88
CA VAL A 32 -12.86 3.83 11.34
C VAL A 32 -12.52 2.86 10.22
N PHE A 33 -13.53 2.39 9.47
CA PHE A 33 -13.32 1.53 8.32
C PHE A 33 -12.46 2.22 7.24
N ALA A 34 -12.71 3.49 6.96
CA ALA A 34 -11.90 4.27 6.02
C ALA A 34 -10.43 4.37 6.49
N CYS A 35 -10.19 4.61 7.78
CA CYS A 35 -8.85 4.65 8.36
C CYS A 35 -8.12 3.30 8.21
N ILE A 36 -8.79 2.18 8.47
CA ILE A 36 -8.19 0.84 8.33
C ILE A 36 -7.75 0.60 6.88
N VAL A 37 -8.62 0.89 5.91
CA VAL A 37 -8.32 0.68 4.49
C VAL A 37 -7.19 1.59 4.01
N MET A 38 -7.14 2.84 4.46
CA MET A 38 -6.02 3.74 4.17
C MET A 38 -4.71 3.23 4.78
N TYR A 39 -4.76 2.69 6.00
CA TYR A 39 -3.60 2.13 6.67
C TYR A 39 -3.08 0.88 5.95
N ASP A 40 -3.97 -0.04 5.56
CA ASP A 40 -3.62 -1.25 4.80
C ASP A 40 -3.01 -0.93 3.43
N ALA A 41 -3.60 0.02 2.70
CA ALA A 41 -3.06 0.51 1.43
C ALA A 41 -1.66 1.17 1.58
N THR A 42 -1.34 1.67 2.77
CA THR A 42 -0.02 2.24 3.10
C THR A 42 0.96 1.15 3.53
N GLY A 43 0.52 0.16 4.31
CA GLY A 43 1.32 -0.98 4.76
C GLY A 43 1.88 -1.83 3.62
N LEU A 44 1.08 -2.08 2.57
CA LEU A 44 1.54 -2.77 1.37
C LEU A 44 2.68 -2.03 0.64
N ARG A 45 2.67 -0.70 0.66
CA ARG A 45 3.69 0.10 -0.04
C ARG A 45 5.01 0.12 0.71
N LEU A 46 4.98 0.00 2.03
CA LEU A 46 6.19 -0.08 2.86
C LEU A 46 6.85 -1.47 2.77
N GLN A 47 6.06 -2.53 2.59
CA GLN A 47 6.58 -3.90 2.48
C GLN A 47 6.99 -4.27 1.04
N ALA A 48 6.38 -3.68 0.02
CA ALA A 48 6.72 -3.94 -1.37
C ALA A 48 8.17 -3.55 -1.73
N GLY A 49 8.74 -2.51 -1.10
CA GLY A 49 10.12 -2.09 -1.34
C GLY A 49 11.14 -3.14 -0.91
N PRO A 50 11.21 -3.48 0.40
CA PRO A 50 12.10 -4.52 0.91
C PRO A 50 11.88 -5.87 0.24
N GLN A 51 10.63 -6.24 -0.05
CA GLN A 51 10.33 -7.51 -0.70
C GLN A 51 10.80 -7.56 -2.16
N ALA A 52 10.72 -6.45 -2.89
CA ALA A 52 11.27 -6.36 -4.24
C ALA A 52 12.81 -6.46 -4.24
N GLU A 53 13.49 -5.87 -3.27
CA GLU A 53 14.95 -5.96 -3.14
C GLU A 53 15.40 -7.41 -2.88
N VAL A 54 14.70 -8.14 -2.01
CA VAL A 54 14.98 -9.56 -1.73
C VAL A 54 14.76 -10.43 -2.97
N ILE A 55 13.68 -10.21 -3.71
CA ILE A 55 13.38 -10.98 -4.94
C ILE A 55 14.42 -10.68 -6.02
N VAL A 56 14.74 -9.40 -6.26
CA VAL A 56 15.75 -8.99 -7.24
C VAL A 56 17.13 -9.50 -6.85
N GLY A 57 17.51 -9.41 -5.58
CA GLY A 57 18.78 -9.92 -5.06
C GLY A 57 18.90 -11.44 -5.19
N GLY A 58 17.83 -12.19 -4.92
CA GLY A 58 17.79 -13.63 -5.12
C GLY A 58 17.96 -14.04 -6.59
N ILE A 59 17.26 -13.35 -7.50
CA ILE A 59 17.42 -13.57 -8.96
C ILE A 59 18.84 -13.24 -9.40
N LEU A 60 19.41 -12.12 -8.93
CA LEU A 60 20.78 -11.71 -9.24
C LEU A 60 21.81 -12.74 -8.75
N GLY A 61 21.64 -13.26 -7.54
CA GLY A 61 22.47 -14.31 -6.95
C GLY A 61 22.47 -15.60 -7.78
N LEU A 62 21.32 -15.99 -8.32
CA LEU A 62 21.18 -17.14 -9.21
C LEU A 62 21.81 -16.91 -10.60
N LEU A 63 21.85 -15.67 -11.09
CA LEU A 63 22.45 -15.31 -12.38
C LEU A 63 23.97 -15.11 -12.30
N THR A 64 24.54 -14.90 -11.11
CA THR A 64 25.98 -14.68 -10.89
C THR A 64 26.85 -15.85 -11.38
N PRO A 65 26.56 -17.13 -11.09
CA PRO A 65 27.35 -18.26 -11.61
C PRO A 65 27.16 -18.51 -13.12
N ILE A 66 26.17 -17.89 -13.76
CA ILE A 66 25.87 -18.05 -15.21
C ILE A 66 26.74 -17.09 -16.06
N GLY A 67 27.48 -16.16 -15.45
CA GLY A 67 28.39 -15.24 -16.16
C GLY A 67 27.67 -14.16 -17.00
N LEU A 68 26.35 -14.01 -16.83
CA LEU A 68 25.54 -13.05 -17.57
C LEU A 68 25.61 -11.61 -17.02
N LEU A 69 26.14 -11.43 -15.81
CA LEU A 69 26.27 -10.13 -15.14
C LEU A 69 27.75 -9.78 -14.97
N ARG A 70 28.18 -8.68 -15.61
CA ARG A 70 29.47 -8.07 -15.29
C ARG A 70 29.37 -7.32 -13.95
N PRO A 71 30.36 -7.42 -13.06
CA PRO A 71 30.36 -6.64 -11.82
C PRO A 71 30.44 -5.14 -12.17
N VAL A 72 29.44 -4.37 -11.72
CA VAL A 72 29.52 -2.91 -11.73
C VAL A 72 30.39 -2.51 -10.54
N THR A 73 31.64 -2.17 -10.83
CA THR A 73 32.56 -1.56 -9.87
C THR A 73 32.00 -0.20 -9.47
N LYS A 74 31.51 -0.08 -8.23
CA LYS A 74 31.29 1.24 -7.62
C LYS A 74 32.67 1.86 -7.39
N ASN A 75 32.92 2.98 -8.08
CA ASN A 75 34.08 3.85 -7.88
C ASN A 75 33.96 4.63 -6.57
#